data_AF-X1TBY1-F1
#
_entry.id   AF-X1TBY1-F1
#
_cell.length_a   1.000
_cell.length_b   1.000
_cell.length_c   1.000
_cell.angle_alpha   90.00
_cell.angle_beta   90.00
_cell.angle_gamma   90.00
#
_symmetry.space_group_name_H-M   'P 1'
#
loop_
_entity.id
_entity.type
_entity.pdbx_description
1 polymer ?
#
loop_
_entity_poly.entity_id
_entity_poly.type
_entity_poly.pdbx_seq_one_letter_code
_entity_poly.pdbx_strand_id
1 'polypeptide(L)' 'PPQIQVDLSPLEELEQAIYVRDITLSPGITIMTDPEQLVAKVSVARVAKVEEVVTEEVVAEEAAEEAKEGEGEAEG' A
#
# COMPACT_ATOMS: atom_id res chain seq x y z
N PRO A 1 21.08 -25.02 -5.15
CA PRO A 1 21.25 -23.66 -4.57
C PRO A 1 20.20 -23.47 -3.47
N PRO A 2 20.52 -22.82 -2.33
CA PRO A 2 19.55 -22.62 -1.25
C PRO A 2 18.64 -21.40 -1.45
N GLN A 3 18.98 -20.47 -2.36
CA GLN A 3 18.25 -19.22 -2.58
C GLN A 3 18.26 -18.79 -4.06
N ILE A 4 17.24 -18.04 -4.48
CA ILE A 4 17.08 -17.44 -5.81
C ILE A 4 16.69 -15.97 -5.59
N GLN A 5 17.36 -15.04 -6.27
CA GLN A 5 17.05 -13.61 -6.20
C GLN A 5 16.18 -13.22 -7.39
N VAL A 6 15.15 -12.42 -7.13
CA VAL A 6 14.20 -11.94 -8.13
C VAL A 6 14.11 -10.42 -8.00
N ASP A 7 14.28 -9.71 -9.10
CA ASP A 7 14.15 -8.25 -9.14
C ASP A 7 12.67 -7.86 -9.20
N LEU A 8 12.24 -7.04 -8.24
CA LEU A 8 10.87 -6.50 -8.17
C LEU A 8 10.78 -5.08 -8.72
N SER A 9 11.90 -4.46 -9.11
CA SER A 9 11.94 -3.11 -9.69
C SER A 9 11.03 -2.91 -10.92
N PRO A 10 10.77 -3.90 -11.81
CA PRO A 10 9.87 -3.68 -12.94
C PRO A 10 8.38 -3.64 -12.58
N LEU A 11 8.01 -3.86 -11.31
CA LEU A 11 6.64 -3.81 -10.82
C LEU A 11 6.23 -2.37 -10.46
N GLU A 12 5.90 -1.57 -11.47
CA GLU A 12 5.56 -0.15 -11.36
C GLU A 12 4.04 0.11 -11.25
N GLU A 13 3.21 -0.75 -11.85
CA GLU A 13 1.75 -0.59 -11.94
C GLU A 13 1.00 -1.63 -11.11
N LEU A 14 -0.23 -1.28 -10.73
CA LEU A 14 -1.14 -2.20 -10.05
C LEU A 14 -1.44 -3.40 -10.94
N GLU A 15 -1.65 -4.56 -10.31
CA GLU A 15 -1.95 -5.83 -10.97
C GLU A 15 -0.81 -6.45 -11.78
N GLN A 16 0.33 -5.76 -11.92
CA GLN A 16 1.53 -6.37 -12.51
C GLN A 16 2.01 -7.55 -11.67
N ALA A 17 2.45 -8.60 -12.35
CA ALA A 17 2.87 -9.86 -11.76
C ALA A 17 4.19 -10.33 -12.36
N ILE A 18 4.98 -11.02 -11.54
CA ILE A 18 6.16 -11.76 -11.96
C ILE A 18 5.79 -13.24 -11.99
N TYR A 19 6.08 -13.88 -13.12
CA TYR A 19 5.87 -15.31 -13.32
C TYR A 19 7.18 -16.06 -13.25
N VAL A 20 7.11 -17.38 -13.13
CA VAL A 20 8.29 -18.25 -13.08
C VAL A 20 9.19 -18.07 -14.32
N ARG A 21 8.59 -17.81 -15.49
CA ARG A 21 9.33 -17.55 -16.75
C ARG A 21 10.19 -16.29 -16.70
N ASP A 22 9.86 -15.33 -15.84
CA ASP A 22 10.54 -14.03 -15.74
C ASP A 22 11.76 -14.10 -14.80
N ILE A 23 11.96 -15.23 -14.11
CA ILE A 23 13.10 -15.44 -13.20
C ILE A 23 14.37 -15.73 -14.01
N THR A 24 15.37 -14.86 -13.86
CA THR A 24 16.71 -15.06 -14.42
C THR A 24 17.45 -16.16 -13.64
N LEU A 25 17.64 -17.32 -14.26
CA LEU A 25 18.32 -18.46 -13.65
C LEU A 25 19.77 -18.57 -14.12
N SER A 26 20.64 -19.02 -13.22
CA SER A 26 22.03 -19.34 -13.54
C SER A 26 22.14 -20.53 -14.50
N PRO A 27 23.21 -20.61 -15.31
CA PRO A 27 23.42 -21.74 -16.21
C PRO A 27 23.46 -23.07 -15.43
N GLY A 28 22.72 -24.06 -15.90
CA GLY A 28 22.63 -25.39 -15.28
C GLY A 28 21.43 -25.61 -14.34
N ILE A 29 20.51 -24.64 -14.22
CA ILE A 29 19.25 -24.79 -13.48
C ILE A 29 18.09 -25.00 -14.47
N THR A 30 17.26 -26.01 -14.22
CA THR A 30 16.08 -26.32 -15.04
C THR A 30 14.79 -26.05 -14.25
N ILE A 31 13.87 -25.32 -14.86
CA ILE A 31 12.52 -25.10 -14.31
C ILE A 31 11.70 -26.37 -14.56
N MET A 32 11.19 -26.98 -13.49
CA MET A 32 10.31 -28.17 -13.56
C MET A 32 8.84 -27.81 -13.27
N THR A 33 8.58 -26.58 -12.86
CA THR A 33 7.25 -26.08 -12.54
C THR A 33 6.66 -25.32 -13.73
N ASP A 34 5.38 -24.99 -13.64
CA ASP A 34 4.69 -24.29 -14.71
C ASP A 34 5.25 -22.87 -14.92
N PRO A 35 5.61 -22.47 -16.16
CA PRO A 35 6.16 -21.14 -16.44
C PRO A 35 5.14 -20.01 -16.34
N GLU A 36 3.83 -20.29 -16.37
CA GLU A 36 2.72 -19.35 -16.11
C GLU A 36 2.42 -19.21 -14.61
N GLN A 37 3.10 -19.95 -13.74
CA GLN A 37 2.85 -19.87 -12.30
C GLN A 37 3.27 -18.51 -11.75
N LEU A 38 2.38 -17.90 -10.96
CA LEU A 38 2.57 -16.59 -10.35
C LEU A 38 3.52 -16.68 -9.16
N VAL A 39 4.52 -15.79 -9.12
CA VAL A 39 5.54 -15.71 -8.07
C VAL A 39 5.27 -14.52 -7.15
N ALA A 40 5.00 -13.36 -7.75
CA ALA A 40 4.70 -12.12 -7.03
C ALA A 40 3.68 -11.28 -7.82
N LYS A 41 2.86 -10.47 -7.14
CA LYS A 41 1.91 -9.55 -7.77
C LYS A 41 1.73 -8.28 -6.95
N VAL A 42 1.74 -7.13 -7.62
CA VAL A 42 1.38 -5.84 -7.02
C VAL A 42 -0.12 -5.82 -6.76
N SER A 43 -0.49 -5.60 -5.51
CA SER A 43 -1.89 -5.48 -5.09
C SER A 43 -2.05 -4.26 -4.19
N VAL A 44 -3.22 -3.63 -4.27
CA VAL A 44 -3.54 -2.49 -3.41
C VAL A 44 -3.64 -2.97 -1.97
N ALA A 45 -2.78 -2.46 -1.10
CA ALA A 45 -2.92 -2.63 0.34
C ALA A 45 -4.12 -1.79 0.81
N ARG A 46 -5.16 -2.45 1.34
CA ARG A 46 -6.30 -1.75 1.94
C ARG A 46 -5.84 -1.14 3.27
N VAL A 47 -5.56 0.16 3.29
CA VAL A 47 -5.25 0.92 4.52
C VAL A 47 -6.56 1.30 5.20
N ALA A 48 -7.19 0.34 5.87
CA ALA A 48 -8.37 0.59 6.68
C ALA A 48 -7.95 1.11 8.07
N LYS A 49 -7.49 2.37 8.20
CA LYS A 49 -7.52 3.06 9.52
C LYS A 49 -7.16 4.55 9.58
N VAL A 50 -6.53 5.16 8.56
CA VAL A 50 -5.96 6.50 8.75
C VAL A 50 -6.95 7.62 8.44
N GLU A 51 -7.90 7.40 7.52
CA GLU A 51 -8.83 8.44 7.08
C GLU A 51 -9.87 8.83 8.15
N GLU A 52 -10.28 7.87 8.99
CA GLU A 52 -11.27 8.11 10.05
C GLU A 52 -10.70 8.95 11.21
N VAL A 53 -9.41 8.79 11.53
CA VAL A 53 -8.76 9.55 12.62
C VAL A 53 -8.54 11.01 12.22
N VAL A 54 -8.13 11.26 10.97
CA VAL A 54 -7.92 12.63 10.47
C VAL A 54 -9.25 13.38 10.35
N THR A 55 -10.32 12.72 9.93
CA THR A 55 -11.64 13.37 9.86
C THR A 55 -12.24 13.65 11.24
N GLU A 56 -12.07 12.75 12.21
CA GLU A 56 -12.55 12.99 13.57
C GLU A 56 -11.77 14.11 14.29
N GLU A 57 -10.45 14.20 14.09
CA GLU A 57 -9.60 15.23 14.69
C GLU A 57 -9.90 16.63 14.12
N VAL A 58 -10.12 16.74 12.81
CA VAL A 58 -10.46 18.03 12.15
C VAL A 58 -11.86 18.52 12.56
N VAL A 59 -12.85 17.61 12.66
CA VAL A 59 -14.20 17.96 13.11
C VAL A 59 -14.22 18.37 14.59
N ALA A 60 -13.39 17.73 15.42
CA ALA A 60 -13.28 18.09 16.83
C ALA A 60 -12.60 19.46 17.03
N GLU A 61 -11.62 19.81 16.21
CA GLU A 61 -10.93 21.11 16.25
C GLU A 61 -11.85 22.26 15.79
N GLU A 62 -12.58 22.09 14.68
CA GLU A 62 -13.57 23.09 14.21
C GLU A 62 -14.68 23.32 15.25
N ALA A 63 -15.19 22.25 15.88
CA ALA A 63 -16.23 22.38 16.91
C ALA A 63 -15.73 23.10 18.18
N ALA A 64 -14.45 22.96 18.51
CA ALA A 64 -13.84 23.65 19.66
C ALA A 64 -13.56 25.14 19.37
N GLU A 65 -13.27 25.50 18.12
CA GLU A 65 -13.11 26.89 17.69
C GLU A 65 -14.45 27.63 17.67
N GLU A 66 -15.51 27.03 17.11
CA GLU A 66 -16.85 27.64 17.03
C GLU A 66 -17.47 27.88 18.42
N ALA A 67 -17.23 26.97 19.37
CA ALA A 67 -17.67 27.15 20.76
C ALA A 67 -16.98 28.35 21.45
N LYS A 68 -15.71 28.60 21.13
CA LYS A 68 -14.95 29.73 21.69
C LYS A 68 -15.37 31.08 21.12
N GLU A 69 -15.74 31.15 19.84
CA GLU A 69 -16.24 32.39 19.24
C GLU A 69 -17.65 32.73 19.73
N GLY A 70 -18.53 31.73 19.90
CA GLY A 70 -19.91 31.95 20.38
C GLY A 70 -20.02 32.44 21.83
N GLU A 71 -19.04 32.16 22.69
CA GLU A 71 -19.01 32.65 24.08
C GLU A 71 -18.47 34.09 24.20
N GLY A 72 -17.82 34.64 23.17
CA GLY A 72 -17.27 35.99 23.17
C GLY A 72 -18.27 37.11 22.84
N GLU A 73 -19.38 36.79 22.18
CA GLU A 73 -20.36 37.79 21.69
C GLU A 73 -21.55 38.02 22.66
N ALA A 74 -21.64 37.28 23.77
CA ALA A 74 -22.73 37.42 24.75
C ALA A 74 -22.43 38.40 25.91
N GLU A 75 -21.20 38.92 26.04
CA GLU A 75 -20.81 39.85 27.11
C GLU A 75 -20.00 41.03 26.53
N GLY A 76 -20.68 42.06 25.99
CA GLY A 76 -20.07 43.28 25.46
C GLY A 76 -21.05 44.41 25.19
#